data_AF-A0A5R9GSU6-F1
#
_entry.id   AF-A0A5R9GSU6-F1
#
_cell.length_a   1.000
_cell.length_b   1.000
_cell.length_c   1.000
_cell.angle_alpha   90.00
_cell.angle_beta   90.00
_cell.angle_gamma   90.00
#
_symmetry.space_group_name_H-M   'P 1'
#
loop_
_entity.id
_entity.type
_entity.pdbx_description
1 polymer ?
#
loop_
_entity_poly.entity_id
_entity_poly.type
_entity_poly.pdbx_seq_one_letter_code
_entity_poly.pdbx_strand_id
1 'polypeptide(L)'
;MDNRPRVKHDPLNVLLREEKIEEANELIRRGIQPDFSGTDFRALHLRGLLTENLDFSNSYFRMADLRGLDFRTCNLEGASLHDAHITGCYFPPELSADEIQMSVKLGTRMRYR
;
A
#
# COMPACT_ATOMS: atom_id res chain seq x y z
N MET A 1 -10.13 -0.36 -20.96
CA MET A 1 -8.92 -0.90 -20.31
C MET A 1 -9.36 -1.69 -19.10
N ASP A 2 -8.88 -2.91 -18.94
CA ASP A 2 -9.28 -3.80 -17.84
C ASP A 2 -8.71 -3.28 -16.51
N ASN A 3 -9.55 -2.68 -15.67
CA ASN A 3 -9.16 -2.03 -14.41
C ASN A 3 -9.31 -2.97 -13.20
N ARG A 4 -9.30 -4.28 -13.44
CA ARG A 4 -9.39 -5.29 -12.37
C ARG A 4 -8.07 -5.34 -11.57
N PRO A 5 -8.13 -5.43 -10.23
CA PRO A 5 -6.96 -5.65 -9.40
C PRO A 5 -6.19 -6.87 -9.89
N ARG A 6 -4.86 -6.76 -10.05
CA ARG A 6 -4.02 -7.85 -10.53
C ARG A 6 -3.15 -8.37 -9.38
N VAL A 7 -3.10 -9.69 -9.22
CA VAL A 7 -2.05 -10.32 -8.43
C VAL A 7 -0.82 -10.41 -9.32
N LYS A 8 0.18 -9.56 -9.07
CA LYS A 8 1.48 -9.68 -9.74
C LYS A 8 2.26 -10.81 -9.07
N HIS A 9 2.79 -11.74 -9.87
CA HIS A 9 3.65 -12.81 -9.39
C HIS A 9 5.11 -12.31 -9.25
N ASP A 10 5.30 -11.37 -8.33
CA ASP A 10 6.61 -10.93 -7.85
C ASP A 10 6.96 -11.74 -6.58
N PRO A 11 8.21 -12.21 -6.39
CA PRO A 11 8.66 -12.79 -5.13
C PRO A 11 8.19 -12.05 -3.87
N LEU A 12 8.20 -10.70 -3.85
CA LEU A 12 7.71 -9.95 -2.70
C LEU A 12 6.20 -10.08 -2.51
N ASN A 13 5.42 -10.08 -3.60
CA ASN A 13 3.96 -10.27 -3.52
C ASN A 13 3.58 -11.62 -2.89
N VAL A 14 4.36 -12.67 -3.16
CA VAL A 14 4.16 -13.98 -2.53
C VAL A 14 4.47 -13.91 -1.04
N LEU A 15 5.61 -13.33 -0.66
CA LEU A 15 6.00 -13.20 0.75
C LEU A 15 4.97 -12.41 1.58
N LEU A 16 4.45 -11.31 1.03
CA LEU A 16 3.42 -10.52 1.73
C LEU A 16 2.12 -11.29 1.95
N ARG A 17 1.74 -12.20 1.03
CA ARG A 17 0.55 -13.05 1.18
C ARG A 17 0.76 -14.20 2.17
N GLU A 18 2.01 -14.63 2.33
CA GLU A 18 2.40 -15.60 3.36
C GLU A 18 2.73 -14.92 4.70
N GLU A 19 2.48 -13.62 4.84
CA GLU A 19 2.75 -12.80 6.03
C GLU A 19 4.24 -12.77 6.45
N LYS A 20 5.14 -13.02 5.50
CA LYS A 20 6.60 -13.04 5.67
C LYS A 20 7.20 -11.65 5.48
N ILE A 21 6.85 -10.74 6.41
CA ILE A 21 7.26 -9.33 6.33
C ILE A 21 8.78 -9.15 6.46
N GLU A 22 9.45 -9.93 7.31
CA GLU A 22 10.89 -9.76 7.48
C GLU A 22 11.67 -10.23 6.25
N GLU A 23 11.28 -11.36 5.66
CA GLU A 23 11.87 -11.85 4.42
C GLU A 23 11.62 -10.88 3.26
N ALA A 24 10.43 -10.26 3.19
CA ALA A 24 10.15 -9.22 2.22
C ALA A 24 11.08 -8.00 2.45
N ASN A 25 11.26 -7.57 3.70
CA ASN A 25 12.16 -6.49 4.06
C ASN A 25 13.63 -6.80 3.74
N GLU A 26 14.09 -8.04 3.91
CA GLU A 26 15.42 -8.46 3.50
C GLU A 26 15.65 -8.27 1.99
N LEU A 27 14.67 -8.61 1.16
CA LEU A 27 14.74 -8.38 -0.28
C LEU A 27 14.80 -6.88 -0.62
N ILE A 28 14.01 -6.05 0.06
CA ILE A 28 14.01 -4.59 -0.10
C ILE A 28 15.38 -4.01 0.28
N ARG A 29 15.95 -4.43 1.41
CA ARG A 29 17.30 -4.00 1.86
C ARG A 29 18.40 -4.43 0.90
N ARG A 30 18.21 -5.53 0.16
CA ARG A 30 19.11 -5.98 -0.91
C ARG A 30 18.95 -5.20 -2.22
N GLY A 31 18.04 -4.22 -2.26
CA GLY A 31 17.80 -3.37 -3.42
C GLY A 31 16.75 -3.90 -4.39
N ILE A 32 16.00 -4.95 -4.03
CA ILE A 32 14.87 -5.39 -4.84
C ILE A 32 13.71 -4.42 -4.59
N GLN A 33 13.36 -3.66 -5.62
CA GLN A 33 12.22 -2.74 -5.58
C GLN A 33 11.02 -3.37 -6.29
N PRO A 34 9.98 -3.78 -5.56
CA PRO A 34 8.76 -4.31 -6.15
C PRO A 34 7.96 -3.17 -6.80
N ASP A 35 7.35 -3.47 -7.96
CA ASP A 35 6.29 -2.62 -8.50
C ASP A 35 4.94 -3.09 -7.93
N PHE A 36 4.50 -2.42 -6.86
CA PHE A 36 3.23 -2.70 -6.21
C PHE A 36 2.04 -1.99 -6.85
N SER A 37 2.19 -1.32 -7.99
CA SER A 37 1.08 -0.63 -8.65
C SER A 37 -0.05 -1.60 -9.06
N GLY A 38 -1.31 -1.20 -8.82
CA GLY A 38 -2.51 -1.97 -9.16
C GLY A 38 -2.67 -3.29 -8.40
N THR A 39 -1.91 -3.47 -7.32
CA THR A 39 -1.87 -4.72 -6.55
C THR A 39 -3.02 -4.81 -5.56
N ASP A 40 -3.50 -6.02 -5.37
CA ASP A 40 -4.52 -6.35 -4.39
C ASP A 40 -3.89 -6.73 -3.03
N PHE A 41 -3.92 -5.80 -2.08
CA PHE A 41 -3.48 -5.97 -0.68
C PHE A 41 -4.65 -6.16 0.28
N ARG A 42 -5.85 -6.49 -0.22
CA ARG A 42 -7.04 -6.60 0.64
C ARG A 42 -6.82 -7.63 1.75
N ALA A 43 -7.18 -7.24 2.97
CA ALA A 43 -7.07 -8.04 4.19
C ALA A 43 -5.65 -8.54 4.55
N LEU A 44 -4.59 -7.99 3.96
CA LEU A 44 -3.22 -8.37 4.32
C LEU A 44 -2.74 -7.66 5.59
N HIS A 45 -1.90 -8.34 6.36
CA HIS A 45 -1.16 -7.77 7.48
C HIS A 45 0.17 -7.22 6.98
N LEU A 46 0.33 -5.90 6.92
CA LEU A 46 1.51 -5.25 6.34
C LEU A 46 2.35 -4.47 7.37
N ARG A 47 2.03 -4.59 8.67
CA ARG A 47 2.76 -3.88 9.74
C ARG A 47 4.25 -4.22 9.71
N GLY A 48 5.09 -3.19 9.74
CA GLY A 48 6.54 -3.33 9.73
C GLY A 48 7.16 -3.50 8.33
N LEU A 49 6.37 -3.47 7.26
CA LEU A 49 6.90 -3.42 5.89
C LEU A 49 7.73 -2.14 5.68
N LEU A 50 8.91 -2.28 5.08
CA LEU A 50 9.67 -1.15 4.57
C LEU A 50 9.00 -0.61 3.31
N THR A 51 8.55 0.64 3.37
CA THR A 51 7.74 1.27 2.31
C THR A 51 8.50 2.35 1.54
N GLU A 52 9.76 2.61 1.87
CA GLU A 52 10.52 3.71 1.29
C GLU A 52 10.59 3.63 -0.25
N ASN A 53 10.23 4.73 -0.91
CA ASN A 53 10.18 4.88 -2.38
C ASN A 53 9.35 3.82 -3.16
N LEU A 54 8.41 3.12 -2.52
CA LEU A 54 7.58 2.12 -3.20
C LEU A 54 6.40 2.76 -3.97
N ASP A 55 6.07 2.17 -5.12
CA ASP A 55 4.89 2.55 -5.91
C ASP A 55 3.69 1.67 -5.57
N PHE A 56 2.72 2.25 -4.86
CA PHE A 56 1.43 1.65 -4.53
C PHE A 56 0.28 2.25 -5.34
N SER A 57 0.58 2.95 -6.44
CA SER A 57 -0.44 3.60 -7.26
C SER A 57 -1.49 2.60 -7.72
N ASN A 58 -2.74 3.01 -7.73
CA ASN A 58 -3.89 2.21 -8.14
C ASN A 58 -4.19 0.95 -7.31
N SER A 59 -3.49 0.71 -6.20
CA SER A 59 -3.63 -0.48 -5.36
C SER A 59 -4.85 -0.45 -4.45
N TYR A 60 -5.23 -1.62 -3.95
CA TYR A 60 -6.40 -1.80 -3.10
C TYR A 60 -6.00 -2.35 -1.73
N PHE A 61 -6.29 -1.59 -0.67
CA PHE A 61 -5.93 -1.94 0.72
C PHE A 61 -7.15 -2.25 1.57
N ARG A 62 -8.26 -2.73 0.97
CA ARG A 62 -9.49 -2.91 1.74
C ARG A 62 -9.29 -3.83 2.93
N MET A 63 -9.61 -3.38 4.15
CA MET A 63 -9.40 -4.13 5.40
C MET A 63 -7.93 -4.52 5.69
N ALA A 64 -6.95 -3.93 5.02
CA ALA A 64 -5.54 -4.20 5.28
C ALA A 64 -5.09 -3.58 6.62
N ASP A 65 -4.15 -4.23 7.30
CA ASP A 65 -3.51 -3.68 8.49
C ASP A 65 -2.23 -2.94 8.10
N LEU A 66 -2.33 -1.61 8.02
CA LEU A 66 -1.24 -0.70 7.63
C LEU A 66 -0.64 0.04 8.83
N ARG A 67 -1.06 -0.28 10.06
CA ARG A 67 -0.75 0.54 11.24
C ARG A 67 0.75 0.77 11.42
N GLY A 68 1.13 2.04 11.57
CA GLY A 68 2.50 2.46 11.82
C GLY A 68 3.41 2.50 10.58
N LEU A 69 2.90 2.28 9.37
CA LEU A 69 3.69 2.39 8.15
C LEU A 69 3.98 3.85 7.76
N ASP A 70 5.11 4.06 7.09
CA ASP A 70 5.54 5.37 6.64
C ASP A 70 5.43 5.49 5.11
N PHE A 71 4.36 6.13 4.64
CA PHE A 71 4.14 6.32 3.22
C PHE A 71 4.67 7.65 2.67
N ARG A 72 5.42 8.46 3.44
CA ARG A 72 5.80 9.83 3.03
C ARG A 72 6.50 9.92 1.68
N THR A 73 7.27 8.90 1.31
CA THR A 73 8.00 8.81 0.02
C THR A 73 7.30 7.90 -1.00
N CYS A 74 6.12 7.37 -0.68
CA CYS A 74 5.40 6.44 -1.56
C CYS A 74 4.55 7.18 -2.59
N ASN A 75 4.32 6.52 -3.72
CA ASN A 75 3.24 6.88 -4.63
C ASN A 75 1.96 6.11 -4.26
N LEU A 76 0.90 6.82 -3.91
CA LEU A 76 -0.42 6.30 -3.56
C LEU A 76 -1.50 6.78 -4.54
N GLU A 77 -1.13 7.39 -5.66
CA GLU A 77 -2.07 7.95 -6.64
C GLU A 77 -3.05 6.88 -7.11
N GLY A 78 -4.34 7.15 -6.98
CA GLY A 78 -5.40 6.22 -7.34
C GLY A 78 -5.59 5.04 -6.38
N ALA A 79 -4.79 4.89 -5.32
CA ALA A 79 -4.99 3.80 -4.36
C ALA A 79 -6.28 3.99 -3.54
N SER A 80 -6.83 2.89 -3.01
CA SER A 80 -8.03 2.89 -2.16
C SER A 80 -7.73 2.27 -0.79
N LEU A 81 -8.03 3.00 0.28
CA LEU A 81 -7.82 2.61 1.68
C LEU A 81 -9.11 2.15 2.39
N HIS A 82 -10.14 1.75 1.64
CA HIS A 82 -11.46 1.48 2.22
C HIS A 82 -11.40 0.51 3.41
N ASP A 83 -11.91 0.88 4.58
CA ASP A 83 -11.84 0.04 5.80
C ASP A 83 -10.41 -0.37 6.26
N ALA A 84 -9.33 0.22 5.73
CA ALA A 84 -7.96 -0.09 6.15
C ALA A 84 -7.65 0.44 7.55
N HIS A 85 -6.84 -0.28 8.32
CA HIS A 85 -6.35 0.19 9.61
C HIS A 85 -5.11 1.05 9.42
N ILE A 86 -5.26 2.38 9.54
CA ILE A 86 -4.19 3.36 9.27
C ILE A 86 -3.67 4.11 10.50
N THR A 87 -3.97 3.62 11.71
CA THR A 87 -3.51 4.28 12.95
C THR A 87 -1.98 4.38 12.98
N GLY A 88 -1.47 5.59 13.19
CA GLY A 88 -0.03 5.85 13.28
C GLY A 88 0.70 5.86 11.94
N CYS A 89 -0.01 5.82 10.81
CA CYS A 89 0.62 5.95 9.51
C CYS A 89 1.06 7.40 9.24
N TYR A 90 2.19 7.56 8.56
CA TYR A 90 2.53 8.81 7.90
C TYR A 90 2.14 8.73 6.42
N PHE A 91 1.64 9.84 5.88
CA PHE A 91 1.23 9.94 4.47
C PHE A 91 2.04 11.03 3.75
N PRO A 92 2.14 10.96 2.41
CA PRO A 92 2.67 12.04 1.59
C PRO A 92 2.01 13.38 1.92
N PRO A 93 2.76 14.48 2.05
CA PRO A 93 2.21 15.80 2.40
C PRO A 93 1.23 16.35 1.35
N GLU A 94 1.30 15.86 0.11
CA GLU A 94 0.39 16.20 -1.00
C GLU A 94 -1.01 15.60 -0.81
N LEU A 95 -1.17 14.59 0.06
CA LEU A 95 -2.46 14.01 0.40
C LEU A 95 -3.06 14.71 1.62
N SER A 96 -4.11 15.49 1.38
CA SER A 96 -4.88 16.10 2.47
C SER A 96 -5.54 15.06 3.37
N ALA A 97 -5.71 15.39 4.64
CA ALA A 97 -6.44 14.56 5.60
C ALA A 97 -7.87 14.20 5.11
N ASP A 98 -8.54 15.12 4.43
CA ASP A 98 -9.87 14.89 3.85
C ASP A 98 -9.84 13.82 2.75
N GLU A 99 -8.84 13.84 1.87
CA GLU A 99 -8.69 12.82 0.81
C GLU A 99 -8.42 11.44 1.41
N ILE A 100 -7.52 11.35 2.41
CA ILE A 100 -7.26 10.11 3.14
C ILE A 100 -8.54 9.61 3.82
N GLN A 101 -9.27 10.51 4.49
CA GLN A 101 -10.51 10.18 5.19
C GLN A 101 -11.61 9.72 4.22
N MET A 102 -11.76 10.36 3.06
CA MET A 102 -12.69 9.93 2.01
C MET A 102 -12.34 8.54 1.50
N SER A 103 -11.05 8.26 1.26
CA SER A 103 -10.62 6.94 0.79
C SER A 103 -10.90 5.86 1.82
N VAL A 104 -10.60 6.10 3.10
CA VAL A 104 -10.88 5.13 4.17
C VAL A 104 -12.39 4.88 4.33
N LYS A 105 -13.20 5.94 4.37
CA LYS A 105 -14.64 5.82 4.64
C LYS A 105 -15.45 5.32 3.44
N LEU A 106 -15.15 5.82 2.24
CA LEU A 106 -15.98 5.64 1.05
C LEU A 106 -15.30 4.81 -0.04
N GLY A 107 -14.01 4.50 0.14
CA GLY A 107 -13.23 3.76 -0.86
C GLY A 107 -12.90 4.55 -2.10
N THR A 108 -12.98 5.89 -2.07
CA THR A 108 -12.54 6.74 -3.18
C THR A 108 -11.08 6.48 -3.51
N ARG A 109 -10.75 6.64 -4.79
CA ARG A 109 -9.36 6.55 -5.27
C ARG A 109 -8.66 7.87 -4.95
N MET A 110 -7.57 7.78 -4.18
CA MET A 110 -6.83 8.96 -3.71
C MET A 110 -6.27 9.76 -4.88
N ARG A 111 -6.20 11.08 -4.72
CA ARG A 111 -5.66 12.02 -5.70
C ARG A 111 -4.74 13.02 -5.01
N TYR A 112 -3.53 13.15 -5.53
CA TYR A 112 -2.56 14.13 -5.05
C TYR A 112 -2.99 15.55 -5.43
N ARG A 113 -2.54 16.55 -4.67
CA ARG A 113 -2.79 17.98 -4.92
C ARG A 113 -1.51 18.80 -4.88
#